data_AF-A0A3D6CLD9-F1
#
_entry.id   AF-A0A3D6CLD9-F1
#
_cell.length_a   1.000
_cell.length_b   1.000
_cell.length_c   1.000
_cell.angle_alpha   90.00
_cell.angle_beta   90.00
_cell.angle_gamma   90.00
#
_symmetry.space_group_name_H-M   'P 1'
#
loop_
_entity.id
_entity.type
_entity.pdbx_description
1 polymer ?
#
loop_
_entity_poly.entity_id
_entity_poly.type
_entity_poly.pdbx_seq_one_letter_code
_entity_poly.pdbx_strand_id
1 'polypeptide(L)'
;ENTAEGKIYKAIFEELSLLENQQEIKKEFPKEIIHRRNTGYAVDEFLTSDLFGGTEPTINVAKFLSGSEGTLAFSTSMTMQLDNLPPAESIMVCAHFTSINESLLATVTAMQHNLYNCELMDKTILDCTKSNREQSKNRFFLQGDPEAVLMLEVSGDTIEAAEKLADLLITDLKQHDFGYHHAKVYGKDISKVHSLRKAGLGLLGNMIGDKKAVACIEDTAVALEDLPSYIEEFTEIMDKYQQNAVYYAHAGAGELHLRPILNLKKKEDVVLFRKITTETAELVKKYKGSFSGEHGDGIVRAEFIPLMIGAQNYQLLRRIKKAFDPNNVFNKGKITDAFAMDESLRYEVDRKEPIIETIQDFSDNEGILKLAEKCNGSGDCRKPVEAG
;
A
#
# COMPACT_ATOMS: atom_id res chain seq x y z
N GLU A 1 0.51 -26.08 -29.54
CA GLU A 1 -0.76 -26.35 -30.25
C GLU A 1 -1.32 -25.06 -30.84
N ASN A 2 -2.18 -25.11 -31.87
CA ASN A 2 -2.82 -23.92 -32.46
C ASN A 2 -4.12 -23.54 -31.73
N THR A 3 -4.05 -23.43 -30.40
CA THR A 3 -5.15 -23.02 -29.51
C THR A 3 -4.93 -21.58 -29.05
N ALA A 4 -5.93 -20.94 -28.43
CA ALA A 4 -5.76 -19.61 -27.83
C ALA A 4 -4.68 -19.62 -26.74
N GLU A 5 -4.74 -20.62 -25.86
CA GLU A 5 -3.73 -20.90 -24.85
C GLU A 5 -2.34 -21.15 -25.46
N GLY A 6 -2.25 -21.99 -26.49
CA GLY A 6 -0.98 -22.25 -27.18
C GLY A 6 -0.35 -21.00 -27.81
N LYS A 7 -1.17 -20.06 -28.30
CA LYS A 7 -0.70 -18.76 -28.80
C LYS A 7 -0.17 -17.86 -27.68
N ILE A 8 -0.82 -17.88 -26.52
CA ILE A 8 -0.36 -17.16 -25.32
C ILE A 8 1.00 -17.68 -24.87
N TYR A 9 1.14 -19.00 -24.67
CA TYR A 9 2.42 -19.59 -24.28
C TYR A 9 3.51 -19.33 -25.31
N LYS A 10 3.18 -19.41 -26.60
CA LYS A 10 4.12 -19.10 -27.67
C LYS A 10 4.59 -17.64 -27.59
N ALA A 11 3.68 -16.69 -27.38
CA ALA A 11 4.05 -15.28 -27.25
C ALA A 11 4.95 -15.04 -26.04
N ILE A 12 4.61 -15.61 -24.87
CA ILE A 12 5.46 -15.52 -23.67
C ILE A 12 6.85 -16.10 -23.94
N PHE A 13 6.91 -17.29 -24.56
CA PHE A 13 8.17 -17.94 -24.89
C PHE A 13 9.01 -17.12 -25.88
N GLU A 14 8.40 -16.59 -26.95
CA GLU A 14 9.11 -15.79 -27.95
C GLU A 14 9.68 -14.51 -27.35
N GLU A 15 8.93 -13.82 -26.48
CA GLU A 15 9.41 -12.62 -25.79
C GLU A 15 10.53 -12.93 -24.80
N LEU A 16 10.38 -13.98 -23.98
CA LEU A 16 11.31 -14.26 -22.89
C LEU A 16 12.51 -15.11 -23.31
N SER A 17 12.49 -15.74 -24.49
CA SER A 17 13.69 -16.42 -25.05
C SER A 17 14.80 -15.45 -25.46
N LEU A 18 14.48 -14.17 -25.62
CA LEU A 18 15.46 -13.14 -25.95
C LEU A 18 16.21 -12.71 -24.68
N LEU A 19 17.52 -12.97 -24.63
CA LEU A 19 18.36 -12.65 -23.47
C LEU A 19 18.33 -11.15 -23.12
N GLU A 20 18.21 -10.27 -24.11
CA GLU A 20 18.08 -8.82 -23.91
C GLU A 20 16.83 -8.47 -23.09
N ASN A 21 15.68 -9.08 -23.41
CA ASN A 21 14.44 -8.87 -22.65
C ASN A 21 14.59 -9.37 -21.21
N GLN A 22 15.21 -10.53 -20.99
CA GLN A 22 15.46 -11.04 -19.63
C GLN A 22 16.35 -10.10 -18.81
N GLN A 23 17.39 -9.54 -19.43
CA GLN A 23 18.31 -8.60 -18.79
C GLN A 23 17.62 -7.27 -18.48
N GLU A 24 16.81 -6.76 -19.39
CA GLU A 24 16.06 -5.51 -19.18
C GLU A 24 15.00 -5.68 -18.08
N ILE A 25 14.31 -6.82 -18.00
CA ILE A 25 13.40 -7.14 -16.88
C ILE A 25 14.17 -7.07 -15.55
N LYS A 26 15.27 -7.81 -15.41
CA LYS A 26 16.10 -7.83 -14.18
C LYS A 26 16.66 -6.46 -13.82
N LYS A 27 16.96 -5.63 -14.81
CA LYS A 27 17.53 -4.30 -14.63
C LYS A 27 16.52 -3.28 -14.13
N GLU A 28 15.32 -3.30 -14.70
CA GLU A 28 14.34 -2.24 -14.50
C GLU A 28 13.28 -2.56 -13.44
N PHE A 29 12.92 -3.84 -13.25
CA PHE A 29 11.90 -4.23 -12.27
C PHE A 29 12.31 -3.88 -10.83
N PRO A 30 11.34 -3.74 -9.91
CA PRO A 30 11.63 -3.58 -8.49
C PRO A 30 12.53 -4.69 -7.95
N LYS A 31 13.35 -4.38 -6.94
CA LYS A 31 14.24 -5.36 -6.28
C LYS A 31 13.44 -6.61 -5.88
N GLU A 32 13.98 -7.79 -6.16
CA GLU A 32 13.32 -9.08 -5.88
C GLU A 32 13.03 -9.30 -4.38
N ILE A 33 13.82 -8.68 -3.50
CA ILE A 33 13.63 -8.76 -2.04
C ILE A 33 12.37 -8.04 -1.55
N ILE A 34 11.78 -7.17 -2.38
CA ILE A 34 10.54 -6.46 -2.04
C ILE A 34 9.38 -7.42 -2.28
N HIS A 35 8.76 -7.89 -1.20
CA HIS A 35 7.68 -8.88 -1.30
C HIS A 35 6.39 -8.32 -1.91
N ARG A 36 6.08 -7.04 -1.67
CA ARG A 36 4.90 -6.35 -2.20
C ARG A 36 5.29 -5.55 -3.45
N ARG A 37 5.23 -6.18 -4.62
CA ARG A 37 5.69 -5.57 -5.89
C ARG A 37 4.78 -5.80 -7.08
N ASN A 38 3.49 -5.52 -6.93
CA ASN A 38 2.49 -5.68 -7.99
C ASN A 38 2.52 -4.54 -9.03
N THR A 39 3.62 -4.41 -9.79
CA THR A 39 3.80 -3.41 -10.85
C THR A 39 3.66 -4.04 -12.24
N GLY A 40 2.64 -3.63 -12.99
CA GLY A 40 2.37 -4.10 -14.34
C GLY A 40 1.91 -5.56 -14.38
N TYR A 41 2.59 -6.39 -15.16
CA TYR A 41 2.43 -7.84 -15.07
C TYR A 41 3.73 -8.46 -14.56
N ALA A 42 3.61 -9.47 -13.69
CA ALA A 42 4.72 -10.21 -13.10
C ALA A 42 5.41 -11.14 -14.12
N VAL A 43 5.95 -10.58 -15.20
CA VAL A 43 6.67 -11.32 -16.25
C VAL A 43 8.04 -11.82 -15.77
N ASP A 44 8.58 -11.20 -14.73
CA ASP A 44 9.80 -11.61 -14.06
C ASP A 44 9.66 -12.97 -13.35
N GLU A 45 8.46 -13.33 -12.88
CA GLU A 45 8.18 -14.65 -12.31
C GLU A 45 8.48 -15.79 -13.30
N PHE A 46 8.34 -15.56 -14.61
CA PHE A 46 8.70 -16.57 -15.61
C PHE A 46 10.20 -16.82 -15.66
N LEU A 47 11.04 -15.84 -15.31
CA LEU A 47 12.50 -15.98 -15.33
C LEU A 47 13.04 -16.96 -14.28
N THR A 48 12.18 -17.41 -13.35
CA THR A 48 12.51 -18.47 -12.40
C THR A 48 12.61 -19.86 -13.05
N SER A 49 12.05 -20.02 -14.26
CA SER A 49 12.08 -21.30 -14.99
C SER A 49 13.41 -21.55 -15.70
N ASP A 50 13.82 -22.81 -15.74
CA ASP A 50 15.00 -23.29 -16.49
C ASP A 50 14.96 -22.96 -18.00
N LEU A 51 13.75 -22.77 -18.57
CA LEU A 51 13.55 -22.28 -19.93
C LEU A 51 14.13 -20.88 -20.17
N PHE A 52 14.20 -20.06 -19.12
CA PHE A 52 14.63 -18.65 -19.20
C PHE A 52 15.80 -18.35 -18.24
N GLY A 53 16.57 -19.39 -17.88
CA GLY A 53 17.82 -19.25 -17.10
C GLY A 53 17.65 -19.34 -15.58
N GLY A 54 16.47 -19.70 -15.08
CA GLY A 54 16.24 -20.03 -13.68
C GLY A 54 16.46 -21.52 -13.36
N THR A 55 15.87 -21.99 -12.26
CA THR A 55 16.05 -23.36 -11.73
C THR A 55 14.77 -24.18 -11.70
N GLU A 56 13.61 -23.55 -11.87
CA GLU A 56 12.32 -24.22 -11.77
C GLU A 56 12.00 -24.98 -13.07
N PRO A 57 11.60 -26.26 -12.99
CA PRO A 57 11.35 -27.09 -14.18
C PRO A 57 10.03 -26.74 -14.90
N THR A 58 9.22 -25.86 -14.30
CA THR A 58 7.89 -25.50 -14.81
C THR A 58 7.59 -24.03 -14.54
N ILE A 59 6.76 -23.43 -15.39
CA ILE A 59 6.19 -22.09 -15.17
C ILE A 59 4.81 -22.18 -14.50
N ASN A 60 4.48 -21.20 -13.67
CA ASN A 60 3.14 -21.05 -13.09
C ASN A 60 2.45 -19.78 -13.60
N VAL A 61 1.64 -19.91 -14.64
CA VAL A 61 0.89 -18.78 -15.23
C VAL A 61 -0.11 -18.17 -14.26
N ALA A 62 -0.59 -18.90 -13.24
CA ALA A 62 -1.50 -18.34 -12.25
C ALA A 62 -0.83 -17.23 -11.42
N LYS A 63 0.49 -17.32 -11.16
CA LYS A 63 1.25 -16.24 -10.51
C LYS A 63 1.29 -14.99 -11.38
N PHE A 64 1.55 -15.15 -12.68
CA PHE A 64 1.53 -14.05 -13.65
C PHE A 64 0.14 -13.40 -13.79
N LEU A 65 -0.93 -14.20 -13.74
CA LEU A 65 -2.31 -13.69 -13.80
C LEU A 65 -2.74 -13.01 -12.49
N SER A 66 -2.11 -13.34 -11.37
CA SER A 66 -2.31 -12.68 -10.08
C SER A 66 -1.72 -11.28 -10.17
N GLY A 67 -2.57 -10.27 -10.04
CA GLY A 67 -2.18 -8.87 -10.28
C GLY A 67 -2.48 -8.35 -11.70
N SER A 68 -2.98 -9.18 -12.61
CA SER A 68 -3.37 -8.72 -13.97
C SER A 68 -4.60 -7.81 -14.01
N GLU A 69 -5.24 -7.56 -12.86
CA GLU A 69 -6.40 -6.65 -12.70
C GLU A 69 -7.54 -6.93 -13.70
N GLY A 70 -7.75 -8.18 -14.09
CA GLY A 70 -8.80 -8.55 -15.04
C GLY A 70 -8.57 -8.00 -16.46
N THR A 71 -7.35 -7.57 -16.77
CA THR A 71 -6.95 -7.12 -18.12
C THR A 71 -6.55 -8.30 -19.00
N LEU A 72 -6.14 -9.44 -18.45
CA LEU A 72 -5.71 -10.59 -19.26
C LEU A 72 -6.74 -11.72 -19.32
N ALA A 73 -7.45 -11.94 -18.22
CA ALA A 73 -8.45 -13.00 -18.09
C ALA A 73 -9.50 -12.66 -17.04
N PHE A 74 -10.62 -13.38 -17.06
CA PHE A 74 -11.61 -13.38 -15.99
C PHE A 74 -11.53 -14.69 -15.20
N SER A 75 -11.15 -14.61 -13.93
CA SER A 75 -11.02 -15.80 -13.06
C SER A 75 -12.36 -16.17 -12.45
N THR A 76 -12.81 -17.42 -12.64
CA THR A 76 -14.09 -17.92 -12.09
C THR A 76 -13.94 -18.72 -10.80
N SER A 77 -12.76 -19.30 -10.58
CA SER A 77 -12.44 -20.10 -9.40
C SER A 77 -10.93 -20.09 -9.17
N MET A 78 -10.50 -20.21 -7.91
CA MET A 78 -9.09 -20.28 -7.53
C MET A 78 -8.91 -21.38 -6.48
N THR A 79 -7.82 -22.12 -6.58
CA THR A 79 -7.36 -23.02 -5.52
C THR A 79 -6.23 -22.32 -4.80
N MET A 80 -6.38 -22.10 -3.49
CA MET A 80 -5.39 -21.40 -2.67
C MET A 80 -4.66 -22.38 -1.76
N GLN A 81 -3.37 -22.16 -1.58
CA GLN A 81 -2.61 -22.79 -0.50
C GLN A 81 -3.06 -22.18 0.83
N LEU A 82 -3.19 -23.02 1.85
CA LEU A 82 -3.48 -22.60 3.22
C LEU A 82 -2.21 -22.71 4.04
N ASP A 83 -2.00 -21.73 4.92
CA ASP A 83 -0.95 -21.81 5.95
C ASP A 83 -1.45 -22.55 7.19
N ASN A 84 -0.49 -23.01 8.00
CA ASN A 84 -0.80 -23.49 9.34
C ASN A 84 -1.36 -22.34 10.19
N LEU A 85 -2.20 -22.67 11.17
CA LEU A 85 -2.65 -21.68 12.14
C LEU A 85 -1.44 -21.08 12.89
N PRO A 86 -1.47 -19.77 13.19
CA PRO A 86 -0.43 -19.15 13.99
C PRO A 86 -0.38 -19.77 15.40
N PRO A 87 0.73 -19.61 16.13
CA PRO A 87 0.85 -20.03 17.52
C PRO A 87 -0.26 -19.44 18.40
N ALA A 88 -0.59 -20.14 19.48
CA ALA A 88 -1.76 -19.84 20.30
C ALA A 88 -1.64 -18.54 21.12
N GLU A 89 -0.42 -18.15 21.48
CA GLU A 89 -0.16 -17.02 22.37
C GLU A 89 0.63 -15.93 21.64
N SER A 90 0.11 -14.70 21.70
CA SER A 90 0.73 -13.53 21.07
C SER A 90 0.87 -12.38 22.05
N ILE A 91 1.93 -11.60 21.87
CA ILE A 91 2.18 -10.34 22.60
C ILE A 91 2.48 -9.26 21.57
N MET A 92 1.78 -8.14 21.69
CA MET A 92 2.07 -6.96 20.89
C MET A 92 2.89 -5.97 21.69
N VAL A 93 4.11 -5.70 21.23
CA VAL A 93 4.98 -4.65 21.73
C VAL A 93 4.67 -3.35 20.99
N CYS A 94 4.12 -2.37 21.69
CA CYS A 94 3.84 -1.04 21.19
C CYS A 94 4.99 -0.09 21.55
N ALA A 95 5.93 0.10 20.64
CA ALA A 95 7.07 1.00 20.81
C ALA A 95 6.69 2.43 20.42
N HIS A 96 6.99 3.41 21.28
CA HIS A 96 6.61 4.81 21.12
C HIS A 96 7.82 5.67 20.77
N PHE A 97 7.66 6.57 19.81
CA PHE A 97 8.76 7.33 19.23
C PHE A 97 8.48 8.84 19.25
N THR A 98 9.57 9.61 19.27
CA THR A 98 9.52 11.08 19.24
C THR A 98 9.61 11.64 17.83
N SER A 99 9.88 10.79 16.83
CA SER A 99 9.82 11.14 15.42
C SER A 99 9.45 9.93 14.55
N ILE A 100 8.93 10.20 13.35
CA ILE A 100 8.62 9.16 12.37
C ILE A 100 9.91 8.48 11.88
N ASN A 101 10.98 9.25 11.64
CA ASN A 101 12.25 8.72 11.18
C ASN A 101 12.86 7.70 12.16
N GLU A 102 12.82 8.00 13.47
CA GLU A 102 13.26 7.08 14.52
C GLU A 102 12.50 5.75 14.46
N SER A 103 11.18 5.78 14.25
CA SER A 103 10.36 4.58 14.15
C SER A 103 10.69 3.72 12.91
N LEU A 104 11.11 4.33 11.81
CA LEU A 104 11.46 3.60 10.59
C LEU A 104 12.85 2.97 10.69
N LEU A 105 13.79 3.66 11.32
CA LEU A 105 15.08 3.07 11.69
C LEU A 105 14.89 1.88 12.62
N ALA A 106 14.02 2.02 13.63
CA ALA A 106 13.67 0.93 14.55
C ALA A 106 13.00 -0.25 13.84
N THR A 107 12.27 -0.01 12.75
CA THR A 107 11.65 -1.07 11.94
C THR A 107 12.70 -2.01 11.35
N VAL A 108 13.82 -1.48 10.85
CA VAL A 108 14.92 -2.29 10.28
C VAL A 108 15.49 -3.24 11.32
N THR A 109 15.68 -2.78 12.56
CA THR A 109 16.13 -3.61 13.69
C THR A 109 15.05 -4.61 14.11
N ALA A 110 13.80 -4.15 14.27
CA ALA A 110 12.69 -5.00 14.71
C ALA A 110 12.42 -6.17 13.75
N MET A 111 12.56 -5.95 12.44
CA MET A 111 12.36 -6.97 11.40
C MET A 111 13.45 -8.06 11.38
N GLN A 112 14.52 -7.94 12.19
CA GLN A 112 15.46 -9.04 12.43
C GLN A 112 14.88 -10.11 13.38
N HIS A 113 13.76 -9.81 14.04
CA HIS A 113 13.01 -10.73 14.88
C HIS A 113 11.89 -11.40 14.06
N ASN A 114 11.43 -12.58 14.51
CA ASN A 114 10.33 -13.29 13.85
C ASN A 114 8.98 -12.67 14.23
N LEU A 115 8.64 -11.56 13.58
CA LEU A 115 7.40 -10.83 13.80
C LEU A 115 6.25 -11.40 12.96
N TYR A 116 5.07 -11.50 13.57
CA TYR A 116 3.81 -11.77 12.87
C TYR A 116 3.20 -10.49 12.31
N ASN A 117 3.54 -9.35 12.91
CA ASN A 117 3.05 -8.05 12.48
C ASN A 117 4.04 -6.93 12.81
N CYS A 118 4.14 -5.93 11.94
CA CYS A 118 4.97 -4.75 12.11
C CYS A 118 4.32 -3.55 11.41
N GLU A 119 3.49 -2.82 12.16
CA GLU A 119 2.69 -1.70 11.65
C GLU A 119 3.08 -0.38 12.30
N LEU A 120 2.95 0.71 11.54
CA LEU A 120 3.19 2.07 12.02
C LEU A 120 1.88 2.88 12.13
N MET A 121 1.72 3.60 13.23
CA MET A 121 0.76 4.71 13.39
C MET A 121 1.50 6.00 13.64
N ASP A 122 1.26 7.04 12.85
CA ASP A 122 1.75 8.38 13.13
C ASP A 122 0.83 9.17 14.08
N LYS A 123 1.29 10.37 14.44
CA LYS A 123 0.54 11.33 15.22
C LYS A 123 -0.82 11.65 14.61
N THR A 124 -0.88 11.85 13.30
CA THR A 124 -2.12 12.29 12.63
C THR A 124 -3.23 11.24 12.77
N ILE A 125 -2.90 9.98 12.58
CA ILE A 125 -3.79 8.83 12.81
C ILE A 125 -4.22 8.79 14.27
N LEU A 126 -3.26 8.90 15.20
CA LEU A 126 -3.55 8.89 16.62
C LEU A 126 -4.50 10.03 17.01
N ASP A 127 -4.28 11.23 16.51
CA ASP A 127 -5.07 12.41 16.82
C ASP A 127 -6.50 12.30 16.29
N CYS A 128 -6.68 11.71 15.11
CA CYS A 128 -8.00 11.42 14.55
C CYS A 128 -8.85 10.50 15.45
N THR A 129 -8.21 9.67 16.28
CA THR A 129 -8.93 8.78 17.21
C THR A 129 -9.27 9.42 18.56
N LYS A 130 -8.69 10.58 18.92
CA LYS A 130 -8.87 11.23 20.24
C LYS A 130 -10.33 11.62 20.52
N SER A 131 -11.04 12.11 19.50
CA SER A 131 -12.43 12.57 19.63
C SER A 131 -13.47 11.45 19.38
N ASN A 132 -13.03 10.26 18.95
CA ASN A 132 -13.93 9.15 18.70
C ASN A 132 -14.18 8.36 20.00
N ARG A 133 -15.42 8.32 20.46
CA ARG A 133 -15.81 7.70 21.75
C ARG A 133 -15.44 6.22 21.87
N GLU A 134 -15.57 5.45 20.78
CA GLU A 134 -15.21 4.03 20.81
C GLU A 134 -13.69 3.86 20.79
N GLN A 135 -12.99 4.61 19.93
CA GLN A 135 -11.54 4.48 19.80
C GLN A 135 -10.77 5.05 20.99
N SER A 136 -11.31 6.03 21.71
CA SER A 136 -10.70 6.51 22.96
C SER A 136 -10.48 5.39 23.98
N LYS A 137 -11.31 4.33 23.98
CA LYS A 137 -11.15 3.16 24.87
C LYS A 137 -10.01 2.24 24.44
N ASN A 138 -9.63 2.29 23.15
CA ASN A 138 -8.58 1.46 22.57
C ASN A 138 -7.18 2.10 22.70
N ARG A 139 -7.08 3.29 23.31
CA ARG A 139 -5.82 4.05 23.50
C ARG A 139 -5.09 3.72 24.81
N PHE A 140 -5.48 2.67 25.54
CA PHE A 140 -5.02 2.35 26.88
C PHE A 140 -3.51 2.07 27.00
N PHE A 141 -2.84 1.69 25.91
CA PHE A 141 -1.42 1.38 25.88
C PHE A 141 -0.54 2.62 25.58
N LEU A 142 -1.15 3.76 25.27
CA LEU A 142 -0.41 4.96 24.89
C LEU A 142 0.19 5.66 26.11
N GLN A 143 1.49 5.92 26.07
CA GLN A 143 2.18 6.76 27.06
C GLN A 143 2.57 8.11 26.46
N GLY A 144 2.08 9.20 27.04
CA GLY A 144 2.36 10.56 26.59
C GLY A 144 1.62 10.91 25.29
N ASP A 145 2.29 11.66 24.41
CA ASP A 145 1.78 12.08 23.10
C ASP A 145 2.81 11.74 22.02
N PRO A 146 2.96 10.45 21.64
CA PRO A 146 3.97 10.01 20.68
C PRO A 146 3.76 10.65 19.31
N GLU A 147 4.86 10.86 18.58
CA GLU A 147 4.82 11.22 17.16
C GLU A 147 4.60 9.99 16.27
N ALA A 148 5.01 8.81 16.75
CA ALA A 148 4.78 7.54 16.09
C ALA A 148 4.70 6.38 17.10
N VAL A 149 3.97 5.33 16.73
CA VAL A 149 3.93 4.06 17.44
C VAL A 149 4.13 2.91 16.45
N LEU A 150 5.11 2.04 16.71
CA LEU A 150 5.23 0.74 16.05
C LEU A 150 4.48 -0.31 16.85
N MET A 151 3.65 -1.09 16.16
CA MET A 151 2.96 -2.26 16.68
C MET A 151 3.68 -3.50 16.18
N LEU A 152 4.42 -4.15 17.09
CA LEU A 152 5.29 -5.29 16.79
C LEU A 152 4.73 -6.53 17.47
N GLU A 153 4.19 -7.47 16.70
CA GLU A 153 3.57 -8.68 17.25
C GLU A 153 4.50 -9.88 17.16
N VAL A 154 4.74 -10.50 18.30
CA VAL A 154 5.45 -11.79 18.42
C VAL A 154 4.46 -12.84 18.89
N SER A 155 4.64 -14.07 18.41
CA SER A 155 3.80 -15.21 18.80
C SER A 155 4.64 -16.42 19.15
N GLY A 156 4.17 -17.20 20.11
CA GLY A 156 4.79 -18.45 20.56
C GLY A 156 3.75 -19.49 20.97
N ASP A 157 4.17 -20.75 21.03
CA ASP A 157 3.27 -21.85 21.39
C ASP A 157 2.81 -21.79 22.86
N THR A 158 3.55 -21.06 23.70
CA THR A 158 3.19 -20.76 25.09
C THR A 158 3.42 -19.28 25.39
N ILE A 159 2.78 -18.78 26.45
CA ILE A 159 2.92 -17.40 26.89
C ILE A 159 4.37 -17.08 27.30
N GLU A 160 5.08 -18.04 27.90
CA GLU A 160 6.50 -17.86 28.28
C GLU A 160 7.40 -17.73 27.05
N ALA A 161 7.09 -18.47 25.97
CA ALA A 161 7.81 -18.34 24.71
C ALA A 161 7.56 -16.97 24.06
N ALA A 162 6.30 -16.52 24.02
CA ALA A 162 5.94 -15.19 23.53
C ALA A 162 6.58 -14.06 24.37
N GLU A 163 6.59 -14.20 25.70
CA GLU A 163 7.24 -13.25 26.62
C GLU A 163 8.74 -13.11 26.33
N LYS A 164 9.43 -14.24 26.14
CA LYS A 164 10.84 -14.25 25.82
C LYS A 164 11.14 -13.54 24.49
N LEU A 165 10.31 -13.77 23.47
CA LEU A 165 10.43 -13.08 22.18
C LEU A 165 10.21 -11.57 22.35
N ALA A 166 9.18 -11.18 23.10
CA ALA A 166 8.88 -9.77 23.36
C ALA A 166 10.00 -9.08 24.16
N ASP A 167 10.57 -9.74 25.15
CA ASP A 167 11.70 -9.22 25.94
C ASP A 167 12.98 -9.07 25.12
N LEU A 168 13.27 -10.02 24.23
CA LEU A 168 14.40 -9.93 23.32
C LEU A 168 14.24 -8.73 22.37
N LEU A 169 13.06 -8.58 21.78
CA LEU A 169 12.73 -7.44 20.92
C LEU A 169 12.88 -6.11 21.66
N ILE A 170 12.30 -5.97 22.86
CA ILE A 170 12.41 -4.74 23.65
C ILE A 170 13.86 -4.46 24.06
N THR A 171 14.62 -5.50 24.41
CA THR A 171 16.04 -5.36 24.78
C THR A 171 16.85 -4.82 23.62
N ASP A 172 16.64 -5.36 22.42
CA ASP A 172 17.34 -4.95 21.21
C ASP A 172 16.99 -3.51 20.79
N LEU A 173 15.71 -3.14 20.85
CA LEU A 173 15.27 -1.75 20.63
C LEU A 173 15.94 -0.79 21.61
N LYS A 174 16.00 -1.14 22.90
CA LYS A 174 16.64 -0.31 23.94
C LYS A 174 18.15 -0.22 23.76
N GLN A 175 18.82 -1.28 23.31
CA GLN A 175 20.27 -1.26 23.06
C GLN A 175 20.66 -0.29 21.95
N HIS A 176 19.74 -0.01 21.02
CA HIS A 176 19.89 0.96 19.94
C HIS A 176 19.25 2.32 20.23
N ASP A 177 18.84 2.57 21.48
CA ASP A 177 18.16 3.80 21.91
C ASP A 177 16.85 4.11 21.13
N PHE A 178 16.17 3.07 20.64
CA PHE A 178 14.91 3.21 19.90
C PHE A 178 13.68 3.20 20.80
N GLY A 179 12.95 4.31 20.77
CA GLY A 179 11.66 4.46 21.42
C GLY A 179 11.76 4.74 22.92
N TYR A 180 10.95 5.67 23.40
CA TYR A 180 10.95 6.09 24.81
C TYR A 180 10.05 5.22 25.70
N HIS A 181 9.18 4.39 25.10
CA HIS A 181 8.29 3.48 25.81
C HIS A 181 7.95 2.25 24.97
N HIS A 182 7.87 1.07 25.59
CA HIS A 182 7.60 -0.21 24.94
C HIS A 182 6.52 -0.99 25.71
N ALA A 183 5.25 -0.67 25.46
CA ALA A 183 4.14 -1.33 26.15
C ALA A 183 3.94 -2.76 25.62
N LYS A 184 3.82 -3.75 26.50
CA LYS A 184 3.35 -5.09 26.12
C LYS A 184 1.82 -5.16 26.26
N VAL A 185 1.15 -5.58 25.20
CA VAL A 185 -0.30 -5.80 25.15
C VAL A 185 -0.59 -7.27 24.93
N TYR A 186 -1.58 -7.79 25.66
CA TYR A 186 -1.83 -9.22 25.81
C TYR A 186 -3.25 -9.62 25.40
N GLY A 187 -3.39 -10.85 24.90
CA GLY A 187 -4.67 -11.52 24.69
C GLY A 187 -5.67 -10.67 23.90
N LYS A 188 -6.92 -10.59 24.40
CA LYS A 188 -8.00 -9.87 23.69
C LYS A 188 -7.74 -8.38 23.46
N ASP A 189 -6.85 -7.76 24.25
CA ASP A 189 -6.55 -6.34 24.11
C ASP A 189 -5.70 -6.03 22.87
N ILE A 190 -5.00 -7.03 22.31
CA ILE A 190 -4.29 -6.90 21.01
C ILE A 190 -5.25 -6.50 19.90
N SER A 191 -6.44 -7.14 19.84
CA SER A 191 -7.48 -6.82 18.86
C SER A 191 -7.97 -5.36 18.95
N LYS A 192 -7.91 -4.74 20.13
CA LYS A 192 -8.27 -3.32 20.33
C LYS A 192 -7.21 -2.40 19.72
N VAL A 193 -5.93 -2.76 19.82
CA VAL A 193 -4.84 -2.00 19.19
C VAL A 193 -4.98 -2.05 17.66
N HIS A 194 -5.22 -3.23 17.07
CA HIS A 194 -5.52 -3.33 15.64
C HIS A 194 -6.79 -2.55 15.24
N SER A 195 -7.82 -2.57 16.08
CA SER A 195 -9.05 -1.80 15.83
C SER A 195 -8.78 -0.30 15.81
N LEU A 196 -7.94 0.20 16.73
CA LEU A 196 -7.49 1.59 16.75
C LEU A 196 -6.76 1.95 15.46
N ARG A 197 -5.79 1.10 15.06
CA ARG A 197 -5.03 1.26 13.82
C ARG A 197 -5.94 1.33 12.60
N LYS A 198 -6.84 0.36 12.45
CA LYS A 198 -7.76 0.25 11.32
C LYS A 198 -8.73 1.43 11.25
N ALA A 199 -9.21 1.91 12.40
CA ALA A 199 -10.13 3.04 12.46
C ALA A 199 -9.46 4.35 12.04
N GLY A 200 -8.15 4.52 12.30
CA GLY A 200 -7.38 5.70 11.94
C GLY A 200 -7.60 6.15 10.48
N LEU A 201 -7.43 5.22 9.53
CA LEU A 201 -7.57 5.50 8.09
C LEU A 201 -8.98 5.95 7.71
N GLY A 202 -10.02 5.29 8.26
CA GLY A 202 -11.41 5.68 8.02
C GLY A 202 -11.73 7.06 8.60
N LEU A 203 -11.15 7.38 9.76
CA LEU A 203 -11.33 8.68 10.42
C LEU A 203 -10.58 9.81 9.70
N LEU A 204 -9.47 9.55 9.01
CA LEU A 204 -8.84 10.53 8.11
C LEU A 204 -9.80 11.00 7.00
N GLY A 205 -10.67 10.10 6.50
CA GLY A 205 -11.69 10.45 5.51
C GLY A 205 -12.74 11.46 6.03
N ASN A 206 -12.86 11.62 7.35
CA ASN A 206 -13.88 12.45 7.99
C ASN A 206 -13.47 13.92 8.18
N MET A 207 -12.36 14.35 7.58
CA MET A 207 -11.97 15.77 7.53
C MET A 207 -13.14 16.65 7.04
N ILE A 208 -13.42 17.73 7.77
CA ILE A 208 -14.46 18.70 7.42
C ILE A 208 -13.92 19.63 6.33
N GLY A 209 -14.79 20.02 5.39
CA GLY A 209 -14.44 20.89 4.26
C GLY A 209 -14.06 20.15 2.98
N ASP A 210 -13.65 20.91 1.96
CA ASP A 210 -13.36 20.41 0.61
C ASP A 210 -11.96 19.79 0.48
N LYS A 211 -11.03 20.14 1.37
CA LYS A 211 -9.70 19.51 1.42
C LYS A 211 -9.81 18.14 2.05
N LYS A 212 -9.30 17.11 1.37
CA LYS A 212 -9.32 15.71 1.82
C LYS A 212 -7.91 15.11 1.75
N ALA A 213 -7.65 14.10 2.58
CA ALA A 213 -6.50 13.22 2.40
C ALA A 213 -6.71 12.38 1.13
N VAL A 214 -5.97 12.69 0.06
CA VAL A 214 -6.16 12.09 -1.26
C VAL A 214 -5.21 10.91 -1.46
N ALA A 215 -5.75 9.83 -1.99
CA ALA A 215 -5.05 8.63 -2.41
C ALA A 215 -4.28 8.83 -3.74
N CYS A 216 -2.99 9.16 -3.69
CA CYS A 216 -2.11 9.11 -4.88
C CYS A 216 -0.81 8.33 -4.67
N ILE A 217 -0.30 8.30 -3.46
CA ILE A 217 1.03 7.77 -3.10
C ILE A 217 0.90 6.78 -1.94
N GLU A 218 -0.22 6.06 -1.94
CA GLU A 218 -0.68 5.25 -0.82
C GLU A 218 -0.34 3.77 -0.94
N ASP A 219 0.72 3.40 -1.66
CA ASP A 219 1.02 1.99 -1.96
C ASP A 219 2.47 1.77 -2.42
N THR A 220 3.39 2.61 -1.96
CA THR A 220 4.79 2.53 -2.40
C THR A 220 5.55 1.58 -1.49
N ALA A 221 6.28 0.64 -2.07
CA ALA A 221 7.14 -0.29 -1.32
C ALA A 221 8.61 -0.15 -1.74
N VAL A 222 9.51 -0.09 -0.76
CA VAL A 222 10.96 -0.13 -0.96
C VAL A 222 11.55 -1.26 -0.13
N ALA A 223 12.82 -1.60 -0.37
CA ALA A 223 13.50 -2.55 0.49
C ALA A 223 13.63 -1.98 1.92
N LEU A 224 13.56 -2.84 2.94
CA LEU A 224 13.60 -2.39 4.34
C LEU A 224 14.86 -1.57 4.65
N GLU A 225 16.01 -1.97 4.10
CA GLU A 225 17.26 -1.25 4.28
C GLU A 225 17.27 0.16 3.66
N ASP A 226 16.42 0.42 2.66
CA ASP A 226 16.31 1.72 2.01
C ASP A 226 15.26 2.62 2.68
N LEU A 227 14.38 2.05 3.51
CA LEU A 227 13.20 2.71 4.06
C LEU A 227 13.50 4.04 4.79
N PRO A 228 14.55 4.16 5.63
CA PRO A 228 14.87 5.43 6.31
C PRO A 228 15.23 6.55 5.31
N SER A 229 16.14 6.25 4.38
CA SER A 229 16.59 7.22 3.37
C SER A 229 15.45 7.61 2.42
N TYR A 230 14.63 6.64 2.02
CA TYR A 230 13.45 6.89 1.17
C TYR A 230 12.48 7.86 1.85
N ILE A 231 12.24 7.72 3.15
CA ILE A 231 11.32 8.59 3.88
C ILE A 231 11.89 9.99 4.08
N GLU A 232 13.19 10.13 4.32
CA GLU A 232 13.83 11.45 4.42
C GLU A 232 13.63 12.23 3.12
N GLU A 233 14.01 11.65 1.97
CA GLU A 233 13.83 12.29 0.66
C GLU A 233 12.35 12.49 0.30
N PHE A 234 11.48 11.55 0.67
CA PHE A 234 10.04 11.71 0.49
C PHE A 234 9.49 12.91 1.28
N THR A 235 9.95 13.09 2.52
CA THR A 235 9.55 14.20 3.37
C THR A 235 9.95 15.54 2.75
N GLU A 236 11.13 15.62 2.12
CA GLU A 236 11.55 16.79 1.35
C GLU A 236 10.61 17.11 0.19
N ILE A 237 10.08 16.09 -0.51
CA ILE A 237 9.07 16.28 -1.57
C ILE A 237 7.79 16.88 -0.96
N MET A 238 7.33 16.37 0.18
CA MET A 238 6.13 16.90 0.84
C MET A 238 6.33 18.34 1.31
N ASP A 239 7.48 18.66 1.90
CA ASP A 239 7.84 20.00 2.37
C ASP A 239 7.91 20.99 1.21
N LYS A 240 8.50 20.60 0.07
CA LYS A 240 8.52 21.39 -1.16
C LYS A 240 7.11 21.80 -1.62
N TYR A 241 6.14 20.92 -1.42
CA TYR A 241 4.73 21.15 -1.78
C TYR A 241 3.86 21.66 -0.63
N GLN A 242 4.45 21.93 0.54
CA GLN A 242 3.77 22.35 1.77
C GLN A 242 2.62 21.40 2.14
N GLN A 243 2.83 20.10 1.94
CA GLN A 243 1.87 19.06 2.27
C GLN A 243 2.24 18.43 3.61
N ASN A 244 1.24 18.29 4.48
CA ASN A 244 1.36 17.39 5.62
C ASN A 244 0.98 16.00 5.14
N ALA A 245 1.95 15.08 5.10
CA ALA A 245 1.67 13.68 4.79
C ALA A 245 1.22 12.95 6.05
N VAL A 246 0.23 12.07 5.89
CA VAL A 246 -0.15 11.11 6.92
C VAL A 246 0.60 9.82 6.68
N TYR A 247 1.32 9.35 7.69
CA TYR A 247 2.14 8.15 7.61
C TYR A 247 1.40 6.98 8.26
N TYR A 248 0.97 6.06 7.41
CA TYR A 248 0.41 4.76 7.80
C TYR A 248 1.14 3.72 6.97
N ALA A 249 1.75 2.73 7.61
CA ALA A 249 2.63 1.81 6.91
C ALA A 249 2.47 0.37 7.37
N HIS A 250 2.50 -0.56 6.42
CA HIS A 250 2.96 -1.92 6.64
C HIS A 250 4.49 -1.90 6.73
N ALA A 251 5.00 -1.30 7.81
CA ALA A 251 6.40 -0.93 7.94
C ALA A 251 7.34 -2.13 7.75
N GLY A 252 6.95 -3.31 8.28
CA GLY A 252 7.72 -4.54 8.10
C GLY A 252 7.77 -5.08 6.66
N ALA A 253 6.89 -4.63 5.77
CA ALA A 253 6.93 -4.95 4.35
C ALA A 253 7.68 -3.90 3.51
N GLY A 254 8.22 -2.85 4.16
CA GLY A 254 8.79 -1.69 3.48
C GLY A 254 7.75 -0.87 2.70
N GLU A 255 6.46 -1.07 3.00
CA GLU A 255 5.35 -0.44 2.28
C GLU A 255 4.73 0.70 3.10
N LEU A 256 4.49 1.80 2.39
CA LEU A 256 4.07 3.07 2.94
C LEU A 256 2.80 3.55 2.24
N HIS A 257 1.83 3.94 3.06
CA HIS A 257 0.61 4.59 2.60
C HIS A 257 0.64 6.05 3.02
N LEU A 258 0.83 6.92 2.04
CA LEU A 258 0.96 8.36 2.24
C LEU A 258 -0.16 9.07 1.48
N ARG A 259 -0.74 10.10 2.11
CA ARG A 259 -1.83 10.88 1.52
C ARG A 259 -1.61 12.39 1.74
N PRO A 260 -1.41 13.18 0.66
CA PRO A 260 -1.42 14.64 0.76
C PRO A 260 -2.84 15.16 0.97
N ILE A 261 -2.95 16.40 1.45
CA ILE A 261 -4.23 17.06 1.74
C ILE A 261 -4.55 18.04 0.60
N LEU A 262 -5.42 17.63 -0.31
CA LEU A 262 -5.74 18.35 -1.54
C LEU A 262 -7.26 18.56 -1.70
N ASN A 263 -7.65 19.55 -2.48
CA ASN A 263 -9.01 19.79 -2.94
C ASN A 263 -9.12 19.52 -4.45
N LEU A 264 -9.44 18.27 -4.83
CA LEU A 264 -9.58 17.87 -6.23
C LEU A 264 -10.75 18.53 -6.99
N LYS A 265 -11.54 19.40 -6.34
CA LYS A 265 -12.49 20.29 -7.02
C LYS A 265 -11.81 21.52 -7.62
N LYS A 266 -10.54 21.78 -7.31
CA LYS A 266 -9.78 22.95 -7.77
C LYS A 266 -8.69 22.53 -8.74
N LYS A 267 -8.59 23.27 -9.85
CA LYS A 267 -7.62 22.96 -10.91
C LYS A 267 -6.18 22.96 -10.41
N GLU A 268 -5.84 23.90 -9.53
CA GLU A 268 -4.49 24.02 -8.97
C GLU A 268 -4.08 22.76 -8.21
N ASP A 269 -5.01 22.20 -7.42
CA ASP A 269 -4.77 21.02 -6.60
C ASP A 269 -4.78 19.73 -7.43
N VAL A 270 -5.51 19.68 -8.55
CA VAL A 270 -5.40 18.57 -9.53
C VAL A 270 -4.02 18.55 -10.20
N VAL A 271 -3.48 19.73 -10.55
CA VAL A 271 -2.09 19.82 -11.06
C VAL A 271 -1.10 19.38 -9.99
N LEU A 272 -1.33 19.77 -8.73
CA LEU A 272 -0.48 19.39 -7.61
C LEU A 272 -0.53 17.87 -7.34
N PHE A 273 -1.72 17.27 -7.40
CA PHE A 273 -1.92 15.82 -7.33
C PHE A 273 -1.03 15.06 -8.33
N ARG A 274 -1.02 15.48 -9.59
CA ARG A 274 -0.17 14.87 -10.62
C ARG A 274 1.32 15.05 -10.36
N LYS A 275 1.73 16.26 -9.97
CA LYS A 275 3.14 16.58 -9.69
C LYS A 275 3.71 15.78 -8.54
N ILE A 276 3.00 15.75 -7.41
CA ILE A 276 3.40 14.97 -6.23
C ILE A 276 3.55 13.50 -6.62
N THR A 277 2.54 12.93 -7.29
CA THR A 277 2.56 11.53 -7.71
C THR A 277 3.75 11.21 -8.62
N THR A 278 4.05 12.11 -9.56
CA THR A 278 5.15 11.94 -10.51
C THR A 278 6.51 11.96 -9.81
N GLU A 279 6.75 12.93 -8.94
CA GLU A 279 8.02 13.01 -8.18
C GLU A 279 8.17 11.83 -7.21
N THR A 280 7.07 11.37 -6.60
CA THR A 280 7.12 10.15 -5.78
C THR A 280 7.41 8.91 -6.64
N ALA A 281 6.86 8.79 -7.85
CA ALA A 281 7.19 7.69 -8.75
C ALA A 281 8.69 7.71 -9.12
N GLU A 282 9.24 8.88 -9.44
CA GLU A 282 10.68 9.05 -9.71
C GLU A 282 11.53 8.64 -8.49
N LEU A 283 11.11 9.01 -7.29
CA LEU A 283 11.77 8.61 -6.04
C LEU A 283 11.72 7.09 -5.85
N VAL A 284 10.56 6.46 -6.00
CA VAL A 284 10.42 5.00 -5.92
C VAL A 284 11.33 4.31 -6.94
N LYS A 285 11.40 4.82 -8.18
CA LYS A 285 12.30 4.31 -9.20
C LYS A 285 13.77 4.41 -8.81
N LYS A 286 14.18 5.53 -8.19
CA LYS A 286 15.56 5.72 -7.67
C LYS A 286 15.94 4.61 -6.69
N TYR A 287 15.03 4.21 -5.80
CA TYR A 287 15.25 3.11 -4.84
C TYR A 287 14.99 1.71 -5.41
N LYS A 288 14.63 1.61 -6.71
CA LYS A 288 14.18 0.36 -7.33
C LYS A 288 13.04 -0.30 -6.55
N GLY A 289 12.14 0.53 -6.03
CA GLY A 289 10.94 0.13 -5.31
C GLY A 289 9.79 -0.23 -6.24
N SER A 290 8.67 -0.63 -5.63
CA SER A 290 7.38 -0.80 -6.29
C SER A 290 6.50 0.42 -6.06
N PHE A 291 5.88 0.94 -7.12
CA PHE A 291 4.93 2.05 -7.01
C PHE A 291 3.50 1.56 -6.69
N SER A 292 3.28 0.26 -6.89
CA SER A 292 2.06 -0.48 -6.56
C SER A 292 2.46 -1.73 -5.78
N GLY A 293 2.30 -1.67 -4.46
CA GLY A 293 2.63 -2.75 -3.53
C GLY A 293 1.51 -3.79 -3.44
N GLU A 294 0.36 -3.40 -2.88
CA GLU A 294 -0.80 -4.27 -2.66
C GLU A 294 -2.07 -3.85 -3.42
N HIS A 295 -2.25 -2.56 -3.74
CA HIS A 295 -3.51 -2.05 -4.28
C HIS A 295 -3.68 -2.27 -5.79
N GLY A 296 -2.59 -2.48 -6.52
CA GLY A 296 -2.59 -2.56 -7.98
C GLY A 296 -2.39 -1.19 -8.64
N ASP A 297 -2.09 -1.22 -9.94
CA ASP A 297 -1.82 -0.04 -10.74
C ASP A 297 -3.11 0.74 -11.07
N GLY A 298 -4.15 0.02 -11.47
CA GLY A 298 -5.45 0.59 -11.81
C GLY A 298 -5.37 1.67 -12.89
N ILE A 299 -6.08 2.77 -12.65
CA ILE A 299 -5.98 3.99 -13.48
C ILE A 299 -4.98 4.97 -12.87
N VAL A 300 -4.91 5.04 -11.54
CA VAL A 300 -4.17 6.07 -10.81
C VAL A 300 -2.66 5.92 -11.01
N ARG A 301 -2.14 4.70 -11.15
CA ARG A 301 -0.69 4.43 -11.22
C ARG A 301 -0.23 3.88 -12.56
N ALA A 302 -1.13 3.30 -13.37
CA ALA A 302 -0.73 2.57 -14.57
C ALA A 302 0.02 3.42 -15.61
N GLU A 303 -0.22 4.73 -15.66
CA GLU A 303 0.55 5.61 -16.56
C GLU A 303 2.04 5.71 -16.20
N PHE A 304 2.42 5.37 -14.95
CA PHE A 304 3.79 5.38 -14.46
C PHE A 304 4.53 4.04 -14.67
N ILE A 305 3.84 2.99 -15.13
CA ILE A 305 4.48 1.69 -15.41
C ILE A 305 5.69 1.82 -16.35
N PRO A 306 5.65 2.59 -17.47
CA PRO A 306 6.82 2.77 -18.31
C PRO A 306 8.03 3.40 -17.60
N LEU A 307 7.80 4.25 -16.58
CA LEU A 307 8.86 4.80 -15.73
C LEU A 307 9.38 3.72 -14.76
N MET A 308 8.48 2.92 -14.19
CA MET A 308 8.85 1.88 -13.21
C MET A 308 9.67 0.76 -13.83
N ILE A 309 9.18 0.17 -14.93
CA ILE A 309 9.78 -1.03 -15.51
C ILE A 309 10.53 -0.75 -16.82
N GLY A 310 10.62 0.50 -17.26
CA GLY A 310 11.28 0.87 -18.51
C GLY A 310 10.40 0.68 -19.76
N ALA A 311 10.65 1.51 -20.77
CA ALA A 311 9.82 1.57 -21.98
C ALA A 311 9.84 0.26 -22.78
N GLN A 312 10.97 -0.46 -22.79
CA GLN A 312 11.09 -1.74 -23.51
C GLN A 312 10.21 -2.82 -22.89
N ASN A 313 10.29 -3.00 -21.56
CA ASN A 313 9.43 -3.94 -20.83
C ASN A 313 7.96 -3.55 -20.95
N TYR A 314 7.62 -2.26 -20.92
CA TYR A 314 6.25 -1.83 -21.15
C TYR A 314 5.72 -2.25 -22.53
N GLN A 315 6.52 -2.14 -23.60
CA GLN A 315 6.10 -2.66 -24.91
C GLN A 315 5.96 -4.19 -24.92
N LEU A 316 6.81 -4.91 -24.17
CA LEU A 316 6.65 -6.35 -23.95
C LEU A 316 5.31 -6.66 -23.28
N LEU A 317 4.92 -5.93 -22.22
CA LEU A 317 3.62 -6.11 -21.56
C LEU A 317 2.45 -5.89 -22.54
N ARG A 318 2.55 -4.88 -23.43
CA ARG A 318 1.53 -4.63 -24.46
C ARG A 318 1.41 -5.79 -25.46
N ARG A 319 2.52 -6.41 -25.86
CA ARG A 319 2.51 -7.58 -26.74
C ARG A 319 1.91 -8.81 -26.05
N ILE A 320 2.23 -9.04 -24.78
CA ILE A 320 1.60 -10.10 -23.98
C ILE A 320 0.09 -9.84 -23.82
N LYS A 321 -0.33 -8.63 -23.47
CA LYS A 321 -1.75 -8.24 -23.41
C LYS A 321 -2.47 -8.54 -24.73
N LYS A 322 -1.86 -8.24 -25.87
CA LYS A 322 -2.44 -8.53 -27.19
C LYS A 322 -2.60 -10.03 -27.46
N ALA A 323 -1.71 -10.87 -26.93
CA ALA A 323 -1.82 -12.32 -27.03
C ALA A 323 -3.00 -12.88 -26.22
N PHE A 324 -3.22 -12.35 -25.01
CA PHE A 324 -4.36 -12.71 -24.15
C PHE A 324 -5.69 -12.13 -24.65
N ASP A 325 -5.68 -10.88 -25.07
CA ASP A 325 -6.86 -10.11 -25.44
C ASP A 325 -6.69 -9.40 -26.80
N PRO A 326 -6.80 -10.15 -27.92
CA PRO A 326 -6.59 -9.60 -29.25
C PRO A 326 -7.55 -8.46 -29.62
N ASN A 327 -8.72 -8.39 -28.99
CA ASN A 327 -9.74 -7.37 -29.28
C ASN A 327 -9.72 -6.21 -28.28
N ASN A 328 -8.84 -6.25 -27.28
CA ASN A 328 -8.70 -5.24 -26.22
C ASN A 328 -10.02 -4.94 -25.49
N VAL A 329 -10.76 -6.00 -25.12
CA VAL A 329 -12.06 -5.90 -24.43
C VAL A 329 -11.93 -5.98 -22.91
N PHE A 330 -10.88 -6.63 -22.39
CA PHE A 330 -10.69 -6.83 -20.97
C PHE A 330 -10.09 -5.60 -20.30
N ASN A 331 -10.87 -5.01 -19.39
CA ASN A 331 -10.52 -3.91 -18.49
C ASN A 331 -9.62 -2.82 -19.10
N LYS A 332 -10.00 -2.34 -20.30
CA LYS A 332 -9.24 -1.38 -21.11
C LYS A 332 -8.79 -0.15 -20.32
N GLY A 333 -7.60 0.34 -20.65
CA GLY A 333 -7.04 1.58 -20.12
C GLY A 333 -6.47 1.44 -18.70
N LYS A 334 -6.11 0.21 -18.32
CA LYS A 334 -5.42 -0.15 -17.07
C LYS A 334 -4.26 -1.08 -17.41
N ILE A 335 -3.15 -0.95 -16.66
CA ILE A 335 -1.84 -1.57 -16.88
C ILE A 335 -1.18 -1.24 -18.23
N THR A 336 -1.88 -1.40 -19.34
CA THR A 336 -1.45 -1.04 -20.69
C THR A 336 -2.42 -0.04 -21.32
N ASP A 337 -1.86 0.85 -22.15
CA ASP A 337 -2.62 1.93 -22.80
C ASP A 337 -3.45 2.74 -21.80
N ALA A 338 -2.84 3.02 -20.63
CA ALA A 338 -3.50 3.57 -19.46
C ALA A 338 -4.13 4.95 -19.72
N PHE A 339 -5.27 5.19 -19.09
CA PHE A 339 -5.82 6.55 -18.99
C PHE A 339 -4.92 7.41 -18.10
N ALA A 340 -4.90 8.72 -18.35
CA ALA A 340 -4.20 9.65 -17.47
C ALA A 340 -4.89 9.72 -16.10
N MET A 341 -4.11 9.78 -15.02
CA MET A 341 -4.64 9.72 -13.65
C MET A 341 -5.60 10.88 -13.32
N ASP A 342 -5.49 12.00 -14.02
CA ASP A 342 -6.13 13.28 -13.72
C ASP A 342 -7.28 13.65 -14.69
N GLU A 343 -7.72 12.73 -15.55
CA GLU A 343 -8.80 12.99 -16.51
C GLU A 343 -10.19 12.49 -16.05
N SER A 344 -10.25 11.49 -15.18
CA SER A 344 -11.50 10.82 -14.77
C SER A 344 -11.77 10.95 -13.27
N LEU A 345 -11.77 12.19 -12.77
CA LEU A 345 -11.99 12.48 -11.36
C LEU A 345 -13.46 12.32 -10.96
N ARG A 346 -13.69 12.00 -9.68
CA ARG A 346 -15.04 11.99 -9.06
C ARG A 346 -15.72 13.37 -9.13
N TYR A 347 -14.92 14.43 -9.15
CA TYR A 347 -15.37 15.82 -9.11
C TYR A 347 -15.17 16.49 -10.46
N GLU A 348 -16.10 17.37 -10.82
CA GLU A 348 -15.89 18.31 -11.91
C GLU A 348 -15.06 19.49 -11.40
N VAL A 349 -13.95 19.75 -12.07
CA VAL A 349 -12.98 20.79 -11.69
C VAL A 349 -13.60 22.18 -11.85
N ASP A 350 -13.44 23.02 -10.84
CA ASP A 350 -13.90 24.40 -10.74
C ASP A 350 -15.42 24.60 -10.90
N ARG A 351 -16.20 23.52 -10.70
CA ARG A 351 -17.67 23.65 -10.69
C ARG A 351 -18.09 24.59 -9.56
N LYS A 352 -19.20 25.30 -9.79
CA LYS A 352 -19.87 26.03 -8.72
C LYS A 352 -20.67 25.03 -7.87
N GLU A 353 -20.24 24.82 -6.63
CA GLU A 353 -20.92 23.90 -5.71
C GLU A 353 -22.39 24.31 -5.51
N PRO A 354 -23.34 23.37 -5.57
CA PRO A 354 -24.75 23.67 -5.34
C PRO A 354 -25.01 23.99 -3.86
N ILE A 355 -25.91 24.95 -3.61
CA ILE A 355 -26.46 25.20 -2.28
C ILE A 355 -27.70 24.31 -2.13
N ILE A 356 -27.67 23.41 -1.16
CA ILE A 356 -28.76 22.47 -0.90
C ILE A 356 -29.45 22.90 0.40
N GLU A 357 -30.68 23.38 0.29
CA GLU A 357 -31.51 23.69 1.46
C GLU A 357 -31.96 22.40 2.14
N THR A 358 -31.86 22.36 3.47
CA THR A 358 -32.19 21.18 4.28
C THR A 358 -33.00 21.59 5.50
N ILE A 359 -33.85 20.68 5.98
CA ILE A 359 -34.63 20.88 7.22
C ILE A 359 -33.73 20.63 8.45
N GLN A 360 -32.85 19.63 8.37
CA GLN A 360 -31.87 19.32 9.40
C GLN A 360 -30.66 20.27 9.34
N ASP A 361 -30.04 20.54 10.49
CA ASP A 361 -28.81 21.34 10.57
C ASP A 361 -27.57 20.47 10.28
N PHE A 362 -26.79 20.89 9.29
CA PHE A 362 -25.52 20.27 8.90
C PHE A 362 -24.36 21.28 8.96
N SER A 363 -24.51 22.36 9.71
CA SER A 363 -23.51 23.43 9.84
C SER A 363 -22.18 22.94 10.43
N ASP A 364 -22.23 21.90 11.27
CA ASP A 364 -21.08 21.20 11.83
C ASP A 364 -20.18 20.52 10.78
N ASN A 365 -20.68 20.37 9.56
CA ASN A 365 -19.97 19.82 8.40
C ASN A 365 -19.92 20.78 7.21
N GLU A 366 -20.23 22.06 7.42
CA GLU A 366 -20.33 23.08 6.37
C GLU A 366 -21.37 22.75 5.26
N GLY A 367 -22.43 22.01 5.63
CA GLY A 367 -23.54 21.64 4.77
C GLY A 367 -23.60 20.16 4.37
N ILE A 368 -24.77 19.73 3.89
CA ILE A 368 -25.05 18.32 3.55
C ILE A 368 -24.11 17.76 2.47
N LEU A 369 -23.67 18.60 1.52
CA LEU A 369 -22.79 18.16 0.43
C LEU A 369 -21.42 17.72 0.96
N LYS A 370 -20.78 18.54 1.79
CA LYS A 370 -19.47 18.24 2.38
C LYS A 370 -19.53 17.09 3.38
N LEU A 371 -20.66 16.92 4.07
CA LEU A 371 -20.94 15.73 4.86
C LEU A 371 -20.97 14.46 3.98
N ALA A 372 -21.72 14.49 2.87
CA ALA A 372 -21.80 13.35 1.95
C ALA A 372 -20.43 13.01 1.32
N GLU A 373 -19.59 14.02 1.09
CA GLU A 373 -18.23 13.87 0.57
C GLU A 373 -17.20 13.36 1.59
N LYS A 374 -17.59 13.14 2.85
CA LYS A 374 -16.80 12.30 3.78
C LYS A 374 -16.83 10.82 3.41
N CYS A 375 -17.79 10.40 2.57
CA CYS A 375 -17.85 9.04 2.08
C CYS A 375 -16.69 8.74 1.12
N ASN A 376 -15.81 7.82 1.53
CA ASN A 376 -14.70 7.32 0.73
C ASN A 376 -15.12 6.29 -0.35
N GLY A 377 -16.40 5.90 -0.39
CA GLY A 377 -16.92 4.98 -1.40
C GLY A 377 -16.69 3.49 -1.13
N SER A 378 -16.20 3.11 0.07
CA SER A 378 -15.99 1.70 0.44
C SER A 378 -17.30 0.88 0.49
N GLY A 379 -18.44 1.55 0.65
CA GLY A 379 -19.74 0.90 0.78
C GLY A 379 -19.97 0.25 2.14
N ASP A 380 -19.14 0.53 3.17
CA ASP A 380 -19.30 -0.02 4.52
C ASP A 380 -20.69 0.28 5.12
N CYS A 381 -21.27 1.43 4.78
CA CYS A 381 -22.64 1.80 5.18
C CYS A 381 -23.74 0.95 4.54
N ARG A 382 -23.42 0.20 3.47
CA ARG A 382 -24.33 -0.75 2.81
C ARG A 382 -24.14 -2.17 3.33
N LYS A 383 -23.17 -2.39 4.21
CA LYS A 383 -22.89 -3.70 4.81
C LYS A 383 -24.08 -4.09 5.69
N PRO A 384 -24.78 -5.20 5.38
CA PRO A 384 -25.85 -5.70 6.23
C PRO A 384 -25.30 -6.05 7.62
N VAL A 385 -26.15 -5.98 8.64
CA VAL A 385 -25.78 -6.40 10.01
C VAL A 385 -25.34 -7.87 10.03
N GLU A 386 -25.89 -8.67 9.12
CA GLU A 386 -25.60 -10.10 8.96
C GLU A 386 -24.23 -10.37 8.33
N ALA A 387 -23.58 -9.38 7.72
CA ALA A 387 -22.30 -9.54 7.03
C ALA A 387 -21.07 -9.36 7.97
N GLY A 388 -21.29 -9.27 9.28
CA GLY A 388 -20.23 -9.30 10.30
C GLY A 388 -20.53 -8.45 11.50
#